data_AF-A0AAN6KFL2-F1
#
_entry.id   AF-A0AAN6KFL2-F1
#
_cell.length_a   1.000
_cell.length_b   1.000
_cell.length_c   1.000
_cell.angle_alpha   90.00
_cell.angle_beta   90.00
_cell.angle_gamma   90.00
#
_symmetry.space_group_name_H-M   'P 1'
#
loop_
_entity.id
_entity.type
_entity.pdbx_description
1 polymer ?
#
loop_
_entity_poly.entity_id
_entity_poly.type
_entity_poly.pdbx_seq_one_letter_code
_entity_poly.pdbx_strand_id
1 'polypeptide(L)'
;MPRRQFVADLQKAQQDTLPLGICELQQGEDDGQFDFEFIGTPTSGIIEPVKITAIIPDVSEYPTSHEYMVFCGDDAPRTIGAALQDVRGTNRKTIFELLDIVSATLTRLTPDRDGDTQMPDSQLETEDEESDQDVYDDDHEAFEISANQPTLYVAATHRMQNATGRPFRSRVRADLLAAKTAGFKIGHLGHLMDGLNVFVTVSIRMSKLGISEEAMQAWHVDPKEYLILIIQYPNGYKTNEELQACDSMRLTPNLAMRLCAAKKYKPTLQEAIKAFTTVKKNFQEDSMTSVLPGAQEAGADENALRETFISKPLNGFFQECLVPMLRVRSSGGLDWGGAEAWYTEIASKGGGGTGIIPDRFYKPEAKNDTLPDIATADHYSERSTAARSFPLLAMQFALRHFVRCTEFCLVCHRKLDVELEAIKPYVCDQSLCLYQYMTLGFGPSIEHEVLTQPQVVDLLISFCYNSASARKLRDFPDGLALVVPSVDLAQYHAPDPSFGYRGHAVPQSQSAKASHEPQELPTHEIGFDRDRLEMIFFNKPGQLDRIDDARFR
;
A
#
# COMPACT_ATOMS: atom_id res chain seq x y z
N MET A 1 27.99 29.46 5.90
CA MET A 1 26.87 30.35 5.52
C MET A 1 26.40 29.93 4.14
N PRO A 2 25.18 29.38 4.03
CA PRO A 2 24.60 28.87 2.77
C PRO A 2 24.77 29.82 1.57
N ARG A 3 24.43 31.10 1.75
CA ARG A 3 24.59 32.15 0.73
C ARG A 3 26.01 32.34 0.22
N ARG A 4 27.03 32.29 1.09
CA ARG A 4 28.44 32.42 0.66
C ARG A 4 28.90 31.22 -0.16
N GLN A 5 28.35 30.04 0.13
CA GLN A 5 28.67 28.81 -0.58
C GLN A 5 28.04 28.80 -1.97
N PHE A 6 26.78 29.23 -2.10
CA PHE A 6 26.13 29.42 -3.40
C PHE A 6 26.93 30.36 -4.32
N VAL A 7 27.35 31.53 -3.81
CA VAL A 7 28.15 32.49 -4.59
C VAL A 7 29.50 31.89 -5.00
N ALA A 8 30.15 31.11 -4.13
CA ALA A 8 31.41 30.46 -4.45
C ALA A 8 31.25 29.38 -5.54
N ASP A 9 30.16 28.60 -5.48
CA ASP A 9 29.86 27.56 -6.47
C ASP A 9 29.47 28.18 -7.82
N LEU A 10 28.77 29.32 -7.82
CA LEU A 10 28.44 30.06 -9.05
C LEU A 10 29.71 30.62 -9.70
N GLN A 11 30.60 31.23 -8.92
CA GLN A 11 31.88 31.73 -9.40
C GLN A 11 32.77 30.61 -9.95
N LYS A 12 32.72 29.43 -9.33
CA LYS A 12 33.43 28.25 -9.81
C LYS A 12 32.86 27.78 -11.16
N ALA A 13 31.54 27.69 -11.29
CA ALA A 13 30.89 27.32 -12.54
C ALA A 13 31.15 28.32 -13.69
N GLN A 14 31.34 29.61 -13.38
CA GLN A 14 31.74 30.63 -14.36
C GLN A 14 33.19 30.48 -14.86
N GLN A 15 34.06 29.83 -14.09
CA GLN A 15 35.47 29.61 -14.44
C GLN A 15 35.70 28.26 -15.11
N ASP A 16 34.83 27.28 -14.86
CA ASP A 16 34.86 25.95 -15.47
C ASP A 16 34.31 25.95 -16.90
N THR A 17 34.60 24.90 -17.67
CA THR A 17 34.11 24.76 -19.04
C THR A 17 32.61 24.46 -19.04
N LEU A 18 31.80 25.40 -19.54
CA LEU A 18 30.34 25.27 -19.56
C LEU A 18 29.87 24.12 -20.46
N PRO A 19 28.75 23.44 -20.12
CA PRO A 19 28.15 22.39 -20.95
C PRO A 19 27.75 22.86 -22.35
N LEU A 20 27.63 21.92 -23.30
CA LEU A 20 27.37 22.19 -24.72
C LEU A 20 26.10 23.04 -24.92
N GLY A 21 26.22 24.11 -25.72
CA GLY A 21 25.11 25.01 -26.03
C GLY A 21 24.78 26.04 -24.96
N ILE A 22 25.44 26.04 -23.79
CA ILE A 22 25.28 27.09 -22.78
C ILE A 22 26.38 28.15 -22.94
N CYS A 23 25.98 29.41 -22.94
CA CYS A 23 26.84 30.58 -23.07
C CYS A 23 26.49 31.60 -21.97
N GLU A 24 27.45 32.43 -21.59
CA GLU A 24 27.28 33.56 -20.65
C GLU A 24 26.51 33.26 -19.35
N LEU A 25 27.15 32.58 -18.40
CA LEU A 25 26.61 32.40 -17.03
C LEU A 25 26.81 33.66 -16.19
N GLN A 26 25.73 34.32 -15.76
CA GLN A 26 25.75 35.56 -14.97
C GLN A 26 24.96 35.42 -13.67
N GLN A 27 25.31 36.23 -12.66
CA GLN A 27 24.54 36.30 -11.42
C GLN A 27 23.26 37.12 -11.65
N GLY A 28 22.13 36.61 -11.17
CA GLY A 28 20.83 37.27 -11.30
C GLY A 28 20.63 38.41 -10.31
N GLU A 29 19.46 39.05 -10.38
CA GLU A 29 19.12 40.22 -9.55
C GLU A 29 18.78 39.82 -8.10
N ASP A 30 18.19 38.64 -7.89
CA ASP A 30 17.81 38.13 -6.58
C ASP A 30 18.84 37.19 -5.94
N ASP A 31 18.81 37.12 -4.61
CA ASP A 31 19.61 36.16 -3.84
C ASP A 31 19.23 34.72 -4.23
N GLY A 32 20.18 33.95 -4.78
CA GLY A 32 19.93 32.57 -5.23
C GLY A 32 19.56 32.44 -6.70
N GLN A 33 19.56 33.54 -7.45
CA GLN A 33 19.28 33.58 -8.88
C GLN A 33 20.55 33.64 -9.71
N PHE A 34 20.54 32.95 -10.85
CA PHE A 34 21.53 33.11 -11.91
C PHE A 34 20.88 32.95 -13.28
N ASP A 35 21.45 33.63 -14.26
CA ASP A 35 20.99 33.66 -15.64
C ASP A 35 22.05 33.04 -16.55
N PHE A 36 21.64 32.33 -17.59
CA PHE A 36 22.53 31.82 -18.63
C PHE A 36 21.82 31.82 -19.99
N GLU A 37 22.59 31.94 -21.05
CA GLU A 37 22.07 31.87 -22.41
C GLU A 37 22.25 30.46 -22.99
N PHE A 38 21.29 30.03 -23.79
CA PHE A 38 21.38 28.79 -24.56
C PHE A 38 21.37 29.09 -26.05
N ILE A 39 22.39 28.62 -26.76
CA ILE A 39 22.54 28.73 -28.21
C ILE A 39 22.50 27.31 -28.79
N GLY A 40 21.52 27.06 -29.66
CA GLY A 40 21.43 25.82 -30.42
C GLY A 40 22.55 25.72 -31.46
N THR A 41 22.93 24.49 -31.83
CA THR A 41 23.88 24.26 -32.93
C THR A 41 23.32 24.74 -34.29
N PRO A 42 24.14 25.04 -35.31
CA PRO A 42 23.67 25.53 -36.61
C PRO A 42 22.64 24.62 -37.33
N THR A 43 22.60 23.34 -36.94
CA THR A 43 21.68 22.32 -37.44
C THR A 43 20.31 22.34 -36.77
N SER A 44 20.13 23.13 -35.69
CA SER A 44 18.97 23.08 -34.81
C SER A 44 17.88 24.12 -35.10
N GLY A 45 18.10 25.02 -36.06
CA GLY A 45 17.13 26.08 -36.42
C GLY A 45 16.90 27.15 -35.35
N ILE A 46 17.60 27.09 -34.21
CA ILE A 46 17.63 28.14 -33.18
C ILE A 46 18.84 29.03 -33.50
N ILE A 47 18.58 30.16 -34.15
CA ILE A 47 19.62 31.09 -34.62
C ILE A 47 19.92 32.17 -33.56
N GLU A 48 19.00 32.40 -32.63
CA GLU A 48 19.09 33.46 -31.62
C GLU A 48 19.30 32.86 -30.21
N PRO A 49 20.21 33.43 -29.40
CA PRO A 49 20.43 33.02 -28.02
C PRO A 49 19.16 33.18 -27.18
N VAL A 50 18.82 32.16 -26.39
CA VAL A 50 17.66 32.19 -25.50
C VAL A 50 18.12 32.33 -24.05
N LYS A 51 17.68 33.41 -23.40
CA LYS A 51 17.96 33.65 -21.98
C LYS A 51 17.12 32.75 -21.08
N ILE A 52 17.79 32.02 -20.19
CA ILE A 52 17.20 31.13 -19.18
C ILE A 52 17.63 31.60 -17.79
N THR A 53 16.67 31.66 -16.87
CA THR A 53 16.86 32.07 -15.48
C THR A 53 16.58 30.90 -14.56
N ALA A 54 17.51 30.61 -13.66
CA ALA A 54 17.34 29.64 -12.59
C ALA A 54 17.36 30.33 -11.23
N ILE A 55 16.42 29.97 -10.35
CA ILE A 55 16.28 30.55 -9.01
C ILE A 55 16.11 29.45 -7.95
N ILE A 56 16.77 29.65 -6.81
CA ILE A 56 16.52 28.90 -5.58
C ILE A 56 15.60 29.76 -4.69
N PRO A 57 14.35 29.34 -4.42
CA PRO A 57 13.40 30.14 -3.63
C PRO A 57 13.88 30.43 -2.19
N ASP A 58 14.59 29.49 -1.57
CA ASP A 58 15.20 29.66 -0.25
C ASP A 58 16.70 29.26 -0.26
N VAL A 59 17.57 30.26 -0.30
CA VAL A 59 19.04 30.08 -0.32
C VAL A 59 19.58 29.57 1.01
N SER A 60 18.82 29.63 2.09
CA SER A 60 19.25 29.10 3.40
C SER A 60 19.38 27.58 3.40
N GLU A 61 18.68 26.91 2.47
CA GLU A 61 18.68 25.47 2.29
C GLU A 61 19.81 24.93 1.39
N TYR A 62 20.63 25.81 0.83
CA TYR A 62 21.75 25.44 -0.03
C TYR A 62 22.98 25.00 0.80
N PRO A 63 23.64 23.88 0.50
CA PRO A 63 23.39 22.93 -0.60
C PRO A 63 22.53 21.70 -0.20
N THR A 64 22.04 21.62 1.04
CA THR A 64 21.52 20.37 1.63
C THR A 64 20.14 19.92 1.18
N SER A 65 19.20 20.85 0.95
CA SER A 65 17.80 20.52 0.59
C SER A 65 17.20 21.38 -0.52
N HIS A 66 17.98 22.30 -1.10
CA HIS A 66 17.51 23.21 -2.14
C HIS A 66 16.97 22.54 -3.42
N GLU A 67 16.04 23.23 -4.09
CA GLU A 67 15.45 22.91 -5.39
C GLU A 67 15.58 24.13 -6.31
N TYR A 68 15.84 23.90 -7.59
CA TYR A 68 15.91 24.94 -8.61
C TYR A 68 14.59 25.05 -9.37
N MET A 69 14.11 26.29 -9.52
CA MET A 69 13.07 26.63 -10.48
C MET A 69 13.71 27.28 -11.70
N VAL A 70 13.41 26.79 -12.90
CA VAL A 70 14.04 27.24 -14.15
C VAL A 70 12.97 27.78 -15.10
N PHE A 71 13.21 28.96 -15.64
CA PHE A 71 12.29 29.68 -16.52
C PHE A 71 13.04 30.28 -17.72
N CYS A 72 12.34 30.50 -18.84
CA CYS A 72 12.87 31.24 -19.98
C CYS A 72 12.17 32.60 -20.10
N GLY A 73 12.82 33.58 -20.74
CA GLY A 73 12.20 34.87 -21.03
C GLY A 73 11.01 34.76 -21.99
N ASP A 74 10.15 35.80 -22.02
CA ASP A 74 8.91 35.83 -22.81
C ASP A 74 9.14 35.73 -24.33
N ASP A 75 10.34 36.06 -24.79
CA ASP A 75 10.76 35.98 -26.20
C ASP A 75 11.21 34.57 -26.63
N ALA A 76 11.19 33.57 -25.72
CA ALA A 76 11.67 32.23 -25.99
C ALA A 76 10.69 31.39 -26.85
N PRO A 77 11.19 30.57 -27.80
CA PRO A 77 10.38 29.60 -28.51
C PRO A 77 9.60 28.67 -27.57
N ARG A 78 8.30 28.45 -27.86
CA ARG A 78 7.40 27.61 -27.04
C ARG A 78 7.93 26.19 -26.81
N THR A 79 8.75 25.68 -27.72
CA THR A 79 9.40 24.37 -27.62
C THR A 79 10.42 24.30 -26.48
N ILE A 80 11.17 25.38 -26.24
CA ILE A 80 12.16 25.48 -25.17
C ILE A 80 11.45 25.63 -23.82
N GLY A 81 10.44 26.50 -23.75
CA GLY A 81 9.63 26.65 -22.54
C GLY A 81 8.96 25.35 -22.09
N ALA A 82 8.41 24.57 -23.05
CA ALA A 82 7.83 23.26 -22.76
C ALA A 82 8.88 22.25 -22.25
N ALA A 83 10.07 22.24 -22.82
CA ALA A 83 11.11 21.31 -22.41
C ALA A 83 11.75 21.64 -21.06
N LEU A 84 11.89 22.93 -20.73
CA LEU A 84 12.33 23.37 -19.40
C LEU A 84 11.30 22.98 -18.33
N GLN A 85 10.00 23.00 -18.66
CA GLN A 85 8.94 22.55 -17.77
C GLN A 85 8.97 21.04 -17.50
N ASP A 86 9.65 20.25 -18.34
CA ASP A 86 9.83 18.80 -18.19
C ASP A 86 11.13 18.41 -17.49
N VAL A 87 11.99 19.38 -17.14
CA VAL A 87 13.20 19.12 -16.35
C VAL A 87 12.78 18.62 -14.96
N ARG A 88 13.31 17.47 -14.55
CA ARG A 88 13.05 16.82 -13.25
C ARG A 88 14.38 16.44 -12.61
N GLY A 89 14.41 16.33 -11.28
CA GLY A 89 15.59 15.85 -10.56
C GLY A 89 16.66 16.91 -10.32
N THR A 90 16.27 18.18 -10.25
CA THR A 90 17.14 19.32 -9.92
C THR A 90 17.41 19.46 -8.42
N ASN A 91 16.75 18.65 -7.58
CA ASN A 91 16.90 18.67 -6.12
C ASN A 91 18.33 18.31 -5.70
N ARG A 92 18.91 19.15 -4.84
CA ARG A 92 20.25 18.97 -4.25
C ARG A 92 21.38 18.87 -5.28
N LYS A 93 21.17 19.37 -6.49
CA LYS A 93 22.19 19.38 -7.55
C LYS A 93 23.11 20.58 -7.38
N THR A 94 24.35 20.46 -7.83
CA THR A 94 25.23 21.63 -7.96
C THR A 94 24.80 22.48 -9.15
N ILE A 95 25.23 23.74 -9.18
CA ILE A 95 24.96 24.66 -10.31
C ILE A 95 25.43 24.04 -11.63
N PHE A 96 26.60 23.39 -11.64
CA PHE A 96 27.13 22.73 -12.84
C PHE A 96 26.28 21.54 -13.29
N GLU A 97 25.84 20.68 -12.36
CA GLU A 97 24.95 19.56 -12.68
C GLU A 97 23.59 20.03 -13.19
N LEU A 98 23.07 21.16 -12.67
CA LEU A 98 21.85 21.76 -13.20
C LEU A 98 22.05 22.20 -14.66
N LEU A 99 23.15 22.91 -14.94
CA LEU A 99 23.49 23.34 -16.31
C LEU A 99 23.64 22.15 -17.26
N ASP A 100 24.25 21.05 -16.80
CA ASP A 100 24.41 19.83 -17.60
C ASP A 100 23.06 19.15 -17.89
N ILE A 101 22.17 19.07 -16.90
CA ILE A 101 20.81 18.54 -17.07
C ILE A 101 20.01 19.40 -18.06
N VAL A 102 20.09 20.73 -17.95
CA VAL A 102 19.38 21.66 -18.84
C VAL A 102 19.94 21.56 -20.25
N SER A 103 21.27 21.59 -20.42
CA SER A 103 21.95 21.40 -21.71
C SER A 103 21.52 20.08 -22.38
N ALA A 104 21.65 18.95 -21.68
CA ALA A 104 21.30 17.64 -22.23
C ALA A 104 19.80 17.49 -22.57
N THR A 105 18.93 18.22 -21.86
CA THR A 105 17.48 18.24 -22.15
C THR A 105 17.19 19.05 -23.41
N LEU A 106 17.81 20.23 -23.55
CA LEU A 106 17.62 21.10 -24.70
C LEU A 106 18.28 20.56 -25.97
N THR A 107 19.45 19.91 -25.87
CA THR A 107 20.11 19.24 -27.00
C THR A 107 19.34 18.02 -27.51
N ARG A 108 18.58 17.32 -26.65
CA ARG A 108 17.78 16.14 -27.07
C ARG A 108 16.56 16.50 -27.91
N LEU A 109 16.13 17.75 -27.89
CA LEU A 109 14.98 18.23 -28.67
C LEU A 109 15.32 18.45 -30.15
N THR A 110 16.61 18.43 -30.51
CA THR A 110 17.03 18.63 -31.89
C THR A 110 17.12 17.29 -32.59
N PRO A 111 16.42 17.08 -33.72
CA PRO A 111 16.47 15.80 -34.44
C PRO A 111 17.85 15.61 -35.06
N ASP A 112 18.62 14.63 -34.56
CA ASP A 112 19.75 14.06 -35.29
C ASP A 112 19.22 13.45 -36.58
N ARG A 113 19.71 13.98 -37.71
CA ARG A 113 19.47 13.44 -39.05
C ARG A 113 20.80 12.97 -39.64
N ASP A 114 21.50 12.11 -38.92
CA ASP A 114 22.47 11.19 -39.50
C ASP A 114 22.32 9.83 -38.83
N GLY A 115 21.40 9.04 -39.41
CA GLY A 115 21.33 7.62 -39.14
C GLY A 115 22.62 6.94 -39.57
N ASP A 116 23.44 6.59 -38.60
CA ASP A 116 24.41 5.50 -38.73
C ASP A 116 24.85 5.03 -37.34
N THR A 117 24.28 3.92 -36.86
CA THR A 117 25.04 2.99 -36.02
C THR A 117 24.54 1.56 -36.23
N GLN A 118 25.51 0.69 -36.49
CA GLN A 118 25.42 -0.61 -37.14
C GLN A 118 24.78 -1.69 -36.26
N MET A 119 23.97 -2.54 -36.89
CA MET A 119 23.58 -3.86 -36.38
C MET A 119 24.70 -4.87 -36.67
N PRO A 120 25.07 -5.76 -35.73
CA PRO A 120 25.74 -7.00 -36.09
C PRO A 120 24.72 -8.01 -36.63
N ASP A 121 25.02 -8.52 -37.82
CA ASP A 121 24.31 -9.59 -38.52
C ASP A 121 24.04 -10.82 -37.64
N SER A 122 22.84 -11.37 -37.77
CA SER A 122 22.60 -12.80 -37.57
C SER A 122 21.52 -13.26 -38.54
N GLN A 123 21.98 -13.57 -39.75
CA GLN A 123 21.35 -14.53 -40.65
C GLN A 123 21.07 -15.83 -39.89
N LEU A 124 19.83 -16.29 -39.92
CA LEU A 124 19.52 -17.71 -40.07
C LEU A 124 18.16 -17.82 -40.78
N GLU A 125 18.26 -18.31 -42.02
CA GLU A 125 17.14 -18.74 -42.85
C GLU A 125 16.46 -19.95 -42.21
N THR A 126 15.14 -20.02 -42.33
CA THR A 126 14.40 -21.28 -42.48
C THR A 126 13.04 -20.94 -43.06
N GLU A 127 12.91 -21.18 -44.36
CA GLU A 127 11.64 -21.44 -45.04
C GLU A 127 11.17 -22.84 -44.61
N ASP A 128 9.90 -22.97 -44.24
CA ASP A 128 9.01 -23.96 -44.86
C ASP A 128 7.58 -23.82 -44.31
N GLU A 129 6.68 -24.14 -45.23
CA GLU A 129 5.25 -23.86 -45.31
C GLU A 129 4.41 -24.70 -44.34
N GLU A 130 3.23 -24.20 -43.95
CA GLU A 130 1.95 -24.81 -44.33
C GLU A 130 0.75 -24.03 -43.76
N SER A 131 -0.15 -23.74 -44.69
CA SER A 131 -1.49 -23.21 -44.48
C SER A 131 -2.40 -24.30 -43.95
N ASP A 132 -3.14 -24.02 -42.88
CA ASP A 132 -4.48 -24.59 -42.69
C ASP A 132 -5.39 -23.59 -41.96
N GLN A 133 -6.21 -22.91 -42.78
CA GLN A 133 -7.62 -22.62 -42.51
C GLN A 133 -8.32 -23.98 -42.30
N ASP A 134 -9.19 -24.25 -41.32
CA ASP A 134 -10.39 -23.49 -40.98
C ASP A 134 -11.19 -24.26 -39.89
N VAL A 135 -12.01 -23.52 -39.13
CA VAL A 135 -13.44 -23.84 -38.86
C VAL A 135 -13.93 -24.56 -37.56
N TYR A 136 -14.89 -23.85 -36.91
CA TYR A 136 -15.85 -24.13 -35.82
C TYR A 136 -15.30 -24.34 -34.37
N ASP A 137 -15.92 -23.84 -33.30
CA ASP A 137 -17.32 -23.47 -33.12
C ASP A 137 -17.53 -22.33 -32.11
N ASP A 138 -18.61 -21.62 -32.36
CA ASP A 138 -19.11 -20.41 -31.74
C ASP A 138 -19.77 -20.73 -30.38
N ASP A 139 -19.27 -20.10 -29.31
CA ASP A 139 -20.04 -19.85 -28.09
C ASP A 139 -19.55 -18.50 -27.54
N HIS A 140 -19.79 -17.47 -28.35
CA HIS A 140 -19.65 -16.07 -27.98
C HIS A 140 -20.81 -15.63 -27.08
N GLU A 141 -20.57 -15.45 -25.77
CA GLU A 141 -21.17 -14.34 -25.02
C GLU A 141 -20.22 -13.77 -23.95
N ALA A 142 -20.23 -12.43 -23.84
CA ALA A 142 -19.49 -11.54 -22.93
C ALA A 142 -18.13 -10.97 -23.41
N PHE A 143 -18.12 -10.34 -24.59
CA PHE A 143 -17.24 -9.21 -24.91
C PHE A 143 -18.07 -8.07 -25.52
N GLU A 144 -18.84 -7.36 -24.71
CA GLU A 144 -19.49 -6.11 -25.16
C GLU A 144 -18.48 -4.97 -25.15
N ILE A 145 -18.09 -4.53 -26.35
CA ILE A 145 -17.45 -3.26 -26.64
C ILE A 145 -18.58 -2.24 -26.83
N SER A 146 -18.78 -1.35 -25.85
CA SER A 146 -19.62 -0.18 -26.05
C SER A 146 -18.75 0.99 -26.48
N ALA A 147 -18.82 1.31 -27.77
CA ALA A 147 -18.27 2.53 -28.34
C ALA A 147 -19.25 3.68 -28.07
N ASN A 148 -18.84 4.65 -27.26
CA ASN A 148 -19.20 6.05 -27.43
C ASN A 148 -18.27 6.96 -26.61
N GLN A 149 -17.64 7.90 -27.29
CA GLN A 149 -16.72 8.91 -26.76
C GLN A 149 -17.44 9.87 -25.78
N PRO A 150 -16.69 10.59 -24.92
CA PRO A 150 -16.15 11.88 -25.35
C PRO A 150 -14.63 11.99 -25.17
N THR A 151 -14.02 12.68 -26.12
CA THR A 151 -12.61 13.10 -26.18
C THR A 151 -12.19 13.95 -24.98
N LEU A 152 -11.11 13.55 -24.31
CA LEU A 152 -10.31 14.44 -23.46
C LEU A 152 -8.86 14.43 -23.96
N TYR A 153 -8.37 15.62 -24.28
CA TYR A 153 -7.00 15.90 -24.68
C TYR A 153 -6.02 15.55 -23.56
N VAL A 154 -5.00 14.75 -23.86
CA VAL A 154 -3.80 14.60 -23.01
C VAL A 154 -2.57 14.76 -23.89
N ALA A 155 -1.69 15.67 -23.47
CA ALA A 155 -0.41 15.96 -24.10
C ALA A 155 0.46 14.70 -24.17
N ALA A 156 0.99 14.43 -25.36
CA ALA A 156 1.85 13.29 -25.65
C ALA A 156 3.25 13.56 -25.12
N THR A 157 3.66 12.86 -24.06
CA THR A 157 5.06 12.67 -23.71
C THR A 157 5.62 11.48 -24.51
N HIS A 158 6.86 11.62 -24.99
CA HIS A 158 7.53 10.69 -25.90
C HIS A 158 7.40 9.22 -25.48
N ARG A 159 6.61 8.46 -26.26
CA ARG A 159 6.50 7.00 -26.16
C ARG A 159 7.81 6.36 -26.61
N MET A 160 8.51 5.68 -25.71
CA MET A 160 9.26 4.50 -26.14
C MET A 160 8.23 3.52 -26.72
N GLN A 161 8.47 3.05 -27.94
CA GLN A 161 7.62 2.08 -28.62
C GLN A 161 7.59 0.77 -27.81
N ASN A 162 6.69 0.66 -26.84
CA ASN A 162 6.46 -0.60 -26.15
C ASN A 162 5.56 -1.47 -27.03
N ALA A 163 6.09 -2.66 -27.32
CA ALA A 163 5.56 -3.71 -28.18
C ALA A 163 4.02 -3.86 -28.16
N THR A 164 3.31 -3.26 -29.11
CA THR A 164 1.89 -3.54 -29.38
C THR A 164 1.69 -4.75 -30.28
N GLY A 165 2.77 -5.52 -30.53
CA GLY A 165 2.81 -6.65 -31.45
C GLY A 165 2.12 -7.91 -30.93
N ARG A 166 1.92 -8.87 -31.85
CA ARG A 166 1.39 -10.22 -31.57
C ARG A 166 2.05 -10.93 -30.36
N PRO A 167 3.39 -10.91 -30.17
CA PRO A 167 4.01 -11.61 -29.03
C PRO A 167 3.60 -11.00 -27.67
N PHE A 168 3.50 -9.68 -27.57
CA PHE A 168 3.03 -9.00 -26.36
C PHE A 168 1.59 -9.40 -26.03
N ARG A 169 0.69 -9.35 -27.02
CA ARG A 169 -0.72 -9.77 -26.83
C ARG A 169 -0.84 -11.22 -26.38
N SER A 170 -0.04 -12.11 -26.98
CA SER A 170 0.02 -13.52 -26.59
C SER A 170 0.50 -13.67 -25.15
N ARG A 171 1.52 -12.90 -24.76
CA ARG A 171 2.06 -12.94 -23.39
C ARG A 171 1.04 -12.46 -22.36
N VAL A 172 0.44 -11.29 -22.58
CA VAL A 172 -0.62 -10.76 -21.70
C VAL A 172 -1.78 -11.75 -21.57
N ARG A 173 -2.21 -12.35 -22.68
CA ARG A 173 -3.27 -13.37 -22.67
C ARG A 173 -2.86 -14.59 -21.86
N ALA A 174 -1.63 -15.08 -22.01
CA ALA A 174 -1.12 -16.22 -21.25
C ALA A 174 -1.08 -15.93 -19.74
N ASP A 175 -0.60 -14.75 -19.34
CA ASP A 175 -0.51 -14.36 -17.94
C ASP A 175 -1.90 -14.27 -17.29
N LEU A 176 -2.88 -13.66 -17.98
CA LEU A 176 -4.26 -13.61 -17.51
C LEU A 176 -4.91 -15.00 -17.53
N LEU A 177 -4.67 -15.81 -18.56
CA LEU A 177 -5.22 -17.17 -18.63
C LEU A 177 -4.73 -18.02 -17.45
N ALA A 178 -3.45 -17.92 -17.07
CA ALA A 178 -2.88 -18.65 -15.94
C ALA A 178 -3.61 -18.36 -14.63
N ALA A 179 -3.92 -17.09 -14.35
CA ALA A 179 -4.71 -16.74 -13.18
C ALA A 179 -6.17 -17.25 -13.28
N LYS A 180 -6.76 -17.28 -14.49
CA LYS A 180 -8.12 -17.79 -14.70
C LYS A 180 -8.18 -19.30 -14.48
N THR A 181 -7.20 -20.04 -14.99
CA THR A 181 -7.08 -21.50 -14.83
C THR A 181 -6.80 -21.90 -13.39
N ALA A 182 -6.14 -21.04 -12.61
CA ALA A 182 -5.95 -21.23 -11.17
C ALA A 182 -7.24 -21.00 -10.33
N GLY A 183 -8.37 -20.65 -10.97
CA GLY A 183 -9.68 -20.53 -10.32
C GLY A 183 -10.08 -19.09 -9.94
N PHE A 184 -9.31 -18.09 -10.34
CA PHE A 184 -9.61 -16.68 -10.11
C PHE A 184 -10.50 -16.08 -11.20
N LYS A 185 -11.32 -15.10 -10.82
CA LYS A 185 -12.02 -14.22 -11.77
C LYS A 185 -11.13 -13.05 -12.14
N ILE A 186 -11.06 -12.76 -13.43
CA ILE A 186 -10.19 -11.70 -13.94
C ILE A 186 -11.00 -10.64 -14.65
N GLY A 187 -10.58 -9.41 -14.50
CA GLY A 187 -11.03 -8.29 -15.31
C GLY A 187 -9.87 -7.34 -15.60
N HIS A 188 -10.01 -6.52 -16.63
CA HIS A 188 -9.17 -5.35 -16.83
C HIS A 188 -10.03 -4.10 -17.04
N LEU A 189 -9.46 -2.94 -16.72
CA LEU A 189 -10.04 -1.62 -16.90
C LEU A 189 -9.00 -0.71 -17.58
N GLY A 190 -9.42 0.06 -18.57
CA GLY A 190 -8.51 0.87 -19.39
C GLY A 190 -7.92 0.10 -20.58
N HIS A 191 -6.94 0.72 -21.23
CA HIS A 191 -6.40 0.29 -22.52
C HIS A 191 -5.19 -0.62 -22.34
N LEU A 192 -5.45 -1.90 -22.04
CA LEU A 192 -4.42 -2.92 -21.76
C LEU A 192 -3.35 -3.04 -22.87
N MET A 193 -3.71 -2.74 -24.11
CA MET A 193 -2.84 -2.92 -25.28
C MET A 193 -2.15 -1.64 -25.76
N ASP A 194 -2.50 -0.47 -25.24
CA ASP A 194 -2.07 0.81 -25.83
C ASP A 194 -0.89 1.45 -25.07
N GLY A 195 -0.28 0.69 -24.16
CA GLY A 195 0.81 1.17 -23.30
C GLY A 195 0.40 2.28 -22.33
N LEU A 196 -0.91 2.45 -22.11
CA LEU A 196 -1.48 3.45 -21.23
C LEU A 196 -1.78 2.86 -19.86
N ASN A 197 -2.20 3.72 -18.92
CA ASN A 197 -2.64 3.30 -17.60
C ASN A 197 -3.72 2.21 -17.70
N VAL A 198 -3.46 1.07 -17.08
CA VAL A 198 -4.38 -0.08 -17.05
C VAL A 198 -4.47 -0.65 -15.64
N PHE A 199 -5.66 -1.08 -15.28
CA PHE A 199 -5.91 -1.83 -14.05
C PHE A 199 -6.22 -3.28 -14.42
N VAL A 200 -5.48 -4.22 -13.85
CA VAL A 200 -5.79 -5.65 -13.88
C VAL A 200 -6.38 -6.03 -12.54
N THR A 201 -7.51 -6.71 -12.54
CA THR A 201 -8.21 -7.15 -11.34
C THR A 201 -8.19 -8.67 -11.27
N VAL A 202 -7.80 -9.21 -10.12
CA VAL A 202 -7.83 -10.64 -9.81
C VAL A 202 -8.69 -10.84 -8.57
N SER A 203 -9.73 -11.66 -8.68
CA SER A 203 -10.79 -11.72 -7.67
C SER A 203 -11.17 -13.15 -7.33
N ILE A 204 -11.48 -13.39 -6.05
CA ILE A 204 -11.92 -14.68 -5.53
C ILE A 204 -13.04 -14.47 -4.51
N ARG A 205 -13.99 -15.40 -4.46
CA ARG A 205 -15.07 -15.36 -3.47
C ARG A 205 -14.53 -15.76 -2.11
N MET A 206 -14.90 -15.03 -1.05
CA MET A 206 -14.38 -15.26 0.31
C MET A 206 -14.67 -16.68 0.82
N SER A 207 -15.84 -17.22 0.50
CA SER A 207 -16.22 -18.61 0.77
C SER A 207 -15.28 -19.68 0.19
N LYS A 208 -14.42 -19.36 -0.77
CA LYS A 208 -13.44 -20.31 -1.35
C LYS A 208 -12.10 -20.33 -0.61
N LEU A 209 -11.89 -19.47 0.38
CA LEU A 209 -10.59 -19.29 1.03
C LEU A 209 -10.35 -20.23 2.22
N GLY A 210 -11.35 -21.00 2.64
CA GLY A 210 -11.22 -21.89 3.81
C GLY A 210 -11.14 -21.15 5.14
N ILE A 211 -11.59 -19.89 5.19
CA ILE A 211 -11.69 -19.10 6.42
C ILE A 211 -12.92 -19.58 7.20
N SER A 212 -12.80 -19.78 8.52
CA SER A 212 -13.94 -20.18 9.36
C SER A 212 -14.98 -19.07 9.50
N GLU A 213 -16.21 -19.42 9.88
CA GLU A 213 -17.29 -18.44 10.05
C GLU A 213 -16.98 -17.43 11.16
N GLU A 214 -16.36 -17.91 12.25
CA GLU A 214 -15.93 -17.10 13.38
C GLU A 214 -14.86 -16.09 12.93
N ALA A 215 -13.89 -16.53 12.14
CA ALA A 215 -12.84 -15.67 11.60
C ALA A 215 -13.43 -14.64 10.61
N MET A 216 -14.34 -15.04 9.73
CA MET A 216 -15.04 -14.10 8.83
C MET A 216 -15.82 -13.03 9.60
N GLN A 217 -16.51 -13.40 10.68
CA GLN A 217 -17.22 -12.46 11.53
C GLN A 217 -16.24 -11.51 12.24
N ALA A 218 -15.15 -12.05 12.82
CA ALA A 218 -14.13 -11.25 13.48
C ALA A 218 -13.41 -10.29 12.52
N TRP A 219 -13.30 -10.64 11.24
CA TRP A 219 -12.64 -9.86 10.20
C TRP A 219 -13.58 -8.92 9.45
N HIS A 220 -14.89 -8.95 9.76
CA HIS A 220 -15.94 -8.22 9.07
C HIS A 220 -15.92 -8.48 7.56
N VAL A 221 -15.88 -9.75 7.17
CA VAL A 221 -15.87 -10.23 5.79
C VAL A 221 -17.10 -11.09 5.53
N ASP A 222 -17.82 -10.86 4.43
CA ASP A 222 -18.97 -11.69 4.06
C ASP A 222 -18.53 -12.83 3.11
N PRO A 223 -18.92 -14.09 3.36
CA PRO A 223 -18.60 -15.23 2.48
C PRO A 223 -19.07 -15.05 1.02
N LYS A 224 -20.08 -14.21 0.77
CA LYS A 224 -20.62 -13.91 -0.56
C LYS A 224 -19.81 -12.85 -1.32
N GLU A 225 -19.06 -12.01 -0.61
CA GLU A 225 -18.19 -10.99 -1.19
C GLU A 225 -16.99 -11.60 -1.91
N TYR A 226 -16.38 -10.78 -2.75
CA TYR A 226 -15.12 -11.06 -3.41
C TYR A 226 -13.99 -10.30 -2.72
N LEU A 227 -12.88 -11.01 -2.46
CA LEU A 227 -11.58 -10.39 -2.30
C LEU A 227 -11.06 -10.02 -3.68
N ILE A 228 -10.64 -8.77 -3.86
CA ILE A 228 -10.22 -8.21 -5.14
C ILE A 228 -8.85 -7.60 -4.96
N LEU A 229 -7.87 -8.10 -5.71
CA LEU A 229 -6.58 -7.47 -5.90
C LEU A 229 -6.62 -6.63 -7.18
N ILE A 230 -6.46 -5.31 -7.06
CA ILE A 230 -6.34 -4.38 -8.16
C ILE A 230 -4.86 -4.07 -8.37
N ILE A 231 -4.33 -4.39 -9.55
CA ILE A 231 -2.96 -4.12 -9.96
C ILE A 231 -3.00 -3.01 -11.01
N GLN A 232 -2.51 -1.83 -10.64
CA GLN A 232 -2.37 -0.70 -11.54
C GLN A 232 -0.99 -0.72 -12.20
N TYR A 233 -1.00 -0.59 -13.53
CA TYR A 233 0.18 -0.35 -14.33
C TYR A 233 0.05 1.04 -14.98
N PRO A 234 0.62 2.11 -14.37
CA PRO A 234 0.47 3.47 -14.88
C PRO A 234 1.00 3.66 -16.31
N ASN A 235 2.05 2.93 -16.69
CA ASN A 235 2.74 3.05 -17.97
C ASN A 235 2.59 1.79 -18.84
N GLY A 236 1.42 1.16 -18.82
CA GLY A 236 1.14 -0.06 -19.57
C GLY A 236 1.57 -1.34 -18.85
N TYR A 237 0.96 -2.46 -19.25
CA TYR A 237 1.19 -3.76 -18.63
C TYR A 237 2.66 -4.17 -18.67
N LYS A 238 3.15 -4.72 -17.56
CA LYS A 238 4.50 -5.29 -17.45
C LYS A 238 4.42 -6.75 -17.02
N THR A 239 5.21 -7.58 -17.67
CA THR A 239 5.38 -8.99 -17.32
C THR A 239 6.14 -9.14 -16.00
N ASN A 240 6.07 -10.34 -15.42
CA ASN A 240 6.81 -10.67 -14.21
C ASN A 240 8.33 -10.42 -14.37
N GLU A 241 8.89 -10.79 -15.52
CA GLU A 241 10.33 -10.67 -15.78
C GLU A 241 10.75 -9.20 -15.93
N GLU A 242 9.94 -8.38 -16.61
CA GLU A 242 10.19 -6.93 -16.73
C GLU A 242 10.13 -6.22 -15.38
N LEU A 243 9.19 -6.61 -14.51
CA LEU A 243 9.08 -6.05 -13.16
C LEU A 243 10.27 -6.44 -12.30
N GLN A 244 10.73 -7.69 -12.37
CA GLN A 244 11.91 -8.15 -11.62
C GLN A 244 13.20 -7.48 -12.09
N ALA A 245 13.30 -7.11 -13.37
CA ALA A 245 14.41 -6.36 -13.94
C ALA A 245 14.40 -4.86 -13.57
N CYS A 246 13.28 -4.32 -13.09
CA CYS A 246 13.23 -2.94 -12.61
C CYS A 246 13.95 -2.78 -11.28
N ASP A 247 14.72 -1.71 -11.12
CA ASP A 247 15.19 -1.27 -9.81
C ASP A 247 14.03 -0.69 -8.98
N SER A 248 14.28 -0.43 -7.69
CA SER A 248 13.26 0.10 -6.78
C SER A 248 12.75 1.49 -7.22
N MET A 249 13.60 2.31 -7.83
CA MET A 249 13.24 3.66 -8.31
C MET A 249 12.26 3.60 -9.49
N ARG A 250 12.41 2.60 -10.37
CA ARG A 250 11.53 2.39 -11.52
C ARG A 250 10.30 1.57 -11.17
N LEU A 251 10.28 0.83 -10.06
CA LEU A 251 9.12 0.02 -9.70
C LEU A 251 7.91 0.86 -9.29
N THR A 252 8.08 1.79 -8.35
CA THR A 252 7.02 2.66 -7.82
C THR A 252 6.22 3.41 -8.89
N PRO A 253 6.82 4.04 -9.92
CA PRO A 253 6.06 4.71 -10.97
C PRO A 253 5.39 3.75 -11.97
N ASN A 254 5.70 2.45 -11.93
CA ASN A 254 5.24 1.47 -12.92
C ASN A 254 4.29 0.40 -12.35
N LEU A 255 4.16 0.32 -11.04
CA LEU A 255 3.34 -0.70 -10.38
C LEU A 255 2.76 -0.16 -9.08
N ALA A 256 1.45 -0.31 -8.91
CA ALA A 256 0.78 -0.11 -7.63
C ALA A 256 -0.28 -1.21 -7.44
N MET A 257 -0.51 -1.62 -6.20
CA MET A 257 -1.46 -2.69 -5.86
C MET A 257 -2.37 -2.28 -4.73
N ARG A 258 -3.63 -2.72 -4.80
CA ARG A 258 -4.64 -2.51 -3.76
C ARG A 258 -5.45 -3.77 -3.53
N LEU A 259 -5.54 -4.18 -2.27
CA LEU A 259 -6.46 -5.22 -1.83
C LEU A 259 -7.75 -4.58 -1.32
N CYS A 260 -8.89 -5.10 -1.77
CA CYS A 260 -10.21 -4.58 -1.44
C CYS A 260 -11.24 -5.73 -1.36
N ALA A 261 -12.42 -5.43 -0.82
CA ALA A 261 -13.59 -6.31 -0.88
C ALA A 261 -14.77 -5.63 -1.58
N ALA A 262 -15.59 -6.41 -2.29
CA ALA A 262 -16.86 -5.94 -2.86
C ALA A 262 -17.81 -7.11 -3.16
N LYS A 263 -19.11 -6.82 -3.32
CA LYS A 263 -20.11 -7.82 -3.75
C LYS A 263 -19.93 -8.26 -5.22
N LYS A 264 -19.41 -7.37 -6.08
CA LYS A 264 -19.12 -7.65 -7.50
C LYS A 264 -17.65 -8.04 -7.66
N TYR A 265 -17.38 -9.04 -8.49
CA TYR A 265 -16.00 -9.50 -8.72
C TYR A 265 -15.12 -8.50 -9.47
N LYS A 266 -15.71 -7.59 -10.26
CA LYS A 266 -15.01 -6.58 -11.05
C LYS A 266 -15.45 -5.19 -10.60
N PRO A 267 -14.53 -4.34 -10.11
CA PRO A 267 -14.85 -2.95 -9.78
C PRO A 267 -15.07 -2.14 -11.06
N THR A 268 -15.76 -1.01 -10.92
CA THR A 268 -15.86 0.00 -11.97
C THR A 268 -14.54 0.76 -12.13
N LEU A 269 -14.36 1.42 -13.27
CA LEU A 269 -13.18 2.26 -13.51
C LEU A 269 -13.07 3.40 -12.47
N GLN A 270 -14.20 3.98 -12.07
CA GLN A 270 -14.24 5.05 -11.07
C GLN A 270 -13.82 4.54 -9.69
N GLU A 271 -14.30 3.37 -9.27
CA GLU A 271 -13.89 2.74 -8.01
C GLU A 271 -12.40 2.39 -8.00
N ALA A 272 -11.89 1.86 -9.11
CA ALA A 272 -10.46 1.59 -9.26
C ALA A 272 -9.64 2.89 -9.14
N ILE A 273 -10.02 3.97 -9.84
CA ILE A 273 -9.33 5.26 -9.73
C ILE A 273 -9.43 5.82 -8.30
N LYS A 274 -10.58 5.71 -7.64
CA LYS A 274 -10.78 6.14 -6.25
C LYS A 274 -9.83 5.40 -5.30
N ALA A 275 -9.68 4.08 -5.46
CA ALA A 275 -8.79 3.26 -4.63
C ALA A 275 -7.31 3.70 -4.68
N PHE A 276 -6.87 4.36 -5.75
CA PHE A 276 -5.49 4.89 -5.87
C PHE A 276 -5.38 6.40 -5.64
N THR A 277 -6.49 7.16 -5.64
CA THR A 277 -6.46 8.62 -5.43
C THR A 277 -6.75 9.05 -3.99
N THR A 278 -7.60 8.34 -3.25
CA THR A 278 -7.94 8.66 -1.84
C THR A 278 -6.70 8.67 -0.94
N VAL A 279 -5.70 7.85 -1.23
CA VAL A 279 -4.47 7.75 -0.43
C VAL A 279 -3.53 8.95 -0.63
N LYS A 280 -3.57 9.65 -1.76
CA LYS A 280 -2.76 10.88 -1.96
C LYS A 280 -3.19 12.01 -1.03
N LYS A 281 -4.44 12.04 -0.57
CA LYS A 281 -4.93 13.01 0.41
C LYS A 281 -4.53 12.66 1.84
N ASN A 282 -4.61 11.38 2.21
CA ASN A 282 -4.31 10.94 3.58
C ASN A 282 -2.83 11.12 3.95
N PHE A 283 -1.89 10.90 3.01
CA PHE A 283 -0.47 11.17 3.24
C PHE A 283 -0.16 12.66 3.55
N GLN A 284 -1.08 13.58 3.24
CA GLN A 284 -0.93 15.01 3.49
C GLN A 284 -1.61 15.46 4.79
N GLU A 285 -2.55 14.67 5.33
CA GLU A 285 -3.34 14.98 6.53
C GLU A 285 -2.92 14.17 7.78
N ASP A 286 -2.07 13.13 7.64
CA ASP A 286 -1.59 12.29 8.75
C ASP A 286 -0.71 13.02 9.80
N SER A 287 -0.57 14.36 9.73
CA SER A 287 0.11 15.12 10.78
C SER A 287 -0.80 15.57 11.93
N MET A 288 -2.13 15.62 11.79
CA MET A 288 -3.05 15.83 12.91
C MET A 288 -4.46 15.31 12.58
N THR A 289 -4.99 14.45 13.45
CA THR A 289 -6.39 13.97 13.50
C THR A 289 -6.85 13.01 12.39
N SER A 290 -6.84 11.71 12.69
CA SER A 290 -7.60 10.70 11.96
C SER A 290 -9.10 10.84 12.25
N VAL A 291 -9.78 11.73 11.53
CA VAL A 291 -11.24 11.77 11.53
C VAL A 291 -11.75 10.69 10.57
N LEU A 292 -12.38 9.66 11.15
CA LEU A 292 -13.20 8.70 10.41
C LEU A 292 -14.30 9.43 9.62
N PRO A 293 -14.77 8.89 8.47
CA PRO A 293 -16.07 9.26 7.96
C PRO A 293 -17.10 8.95 9.05
N GLY A 294 -17.72 10.00 9.59
CA GLY A 294 -18.73 9.87 10.63
C GLY A 294 -19.89 8.99 10.18
N ALA A 295 -20.59 8.42 11.16
CA ALA A 295 -21.80 7.61 11.03
C ALA A 295 -23.01 8.39 10.47
N GLN A 296 -22.84 9.08 9.35
CA GLN A 296 -23.87 9.79 8.58
C GLN A 296 -23.60 9.68 7.07
N GLU A 297 -23.38 8.46 6.56
CA GLU A 297 -23.71 8.14 5.16
C GLU A 297 -24.82 7.09 5.16
N ALA A 298 -26.02 7.53 5.55
CA ALA A 298 -27.25 6.83 5.21
C ALA A 298 -27.45 6.92 3.68
N GLY A 299 -26.73 6.08 2.95
CA GLY A 299 -26.69 6.07 1.48
C GLY A 299 -25.44 5.43 0.85
N ALA A 300 -24.59 4.72 1.61
CA ALA A 300 -23.48 3.98 1.01
C ALA A 300 -24.05 2.88 0.09
N ASP A 301 -23.71 2.94 -1.20
CA ASP A 301 -24.08 1.93 -2.20
C ASP A 301 -23.61 0.56 -1.67
N GLU A 302 -24.56 -0.33 -1.41
CA GLU A 302 -24.32 -1.66 -0.85
C GLU A 302 -23.31 -2.50 -1.68
N ASN A 303 -23.02 -2.08 -2.91
CA ASN A 303 -22.08 -2.73 -3.82
C ASN A 303 -20.69 -2.07 -3.88
N ALA A 304 -20.46 -1.00 -3.12
CA ALA A 304 -19.23 -0.21 -3.23
C ALA A 304 -17.97 -1.01 -2.84
N LEU A 305 -16.89 -0.74 -3.56
CA LEU A 305 -15.56 -1.20 -3.21
C LEU A 305 -15.13 -0.66 -1.83
N ARG A 306 -14.76 -1.55 -0.91
CA ARG A 306 -14.33 -1.21 0.46
C ARG A 306 -12.96 -1.79 0.81
N GLU A 307 -12.28 -1.16 1.75
CA GLU A 307 -11.10 -1.74 2.39
C GLU A 307 -11.52 -2.88 3.35
N THR A 308 -10.67 -3.91 3.44
CA THR A 308 -10.72 -4.94 4.47
C THR A 308 -9.92 -4.51 5.70
N PHE A 309 -10.12 -5.21 6.82
CA PHE A 309 -9.43 -4.96 8.09
C PHE A 309 -7.90 -4.92 8.00
N ILE A 310 -7.28 -5.58 7.00
CA ILE A 310 -5.83 -5.59 6.75
C ILE A 310 -5.42 -5.01 5.40
N SER A 311 -6.32 -4.34 4.69
CA SER A 311 -5.97 -3.74 3.39
C SER A 311 -4.83 -2.72 3.52
N LYS A 312 -4.88 -1.84 4.52
CA LYS A 312 -3.84 -0.83 4.75
C LYS A 312 -2.44 -1.43 4.96
N PRO A 313 -2.22 -2.32 5.96
CA PRO A 313 -0.89 -2.90 6.18
C PRO A 313 -0.41 -3.74 4.99
N LEU A 314 -1.30 -4.44 4.29
CA LEU A 314 -0.93 -5.26 3.13
C LEU A 314 -0.59 -4.43 1.89
N ASN A 315 -1.27 -3.31 1.65
CA ASN A 315 -1.01 -2.47 0.48
C ASN A 315 0.42 -1.93 0.44
N GLY A 316 0.91 -1.40 1.58
CA GLY A 316 2.30 -0.92 1.69
C GLY A 316 3.29 -2.08 1.52
N PHE A 317 3.02 -3.19 2.20
CA PHE A 317 3.86 -4.39 2.12
C PHE A 317 3.97 -4.96 0.70
N PHE A 318 2.86 -5.06 -0.04
CA PHE A 318 2.89 -5.52 -1.43
C PHE A 318 3.73 -4.62 -2.32
N GLN A 319 3.61 -3.30 -2.16
CA GLN A 319 4.32 -2.35 -2.99
C GLN A 319 5.83 -2.38 -2.75
N GLU A 320 6.26 -2.61 -1.52
CA GLU A 320 7.68 -2.64 -1.15
C GLU A 320 8.32 -4.01 -1.35
N CYS A 321 7.63 -5.09 -0.97
CA CYS A 321 8.26 -6.39 -0.77
C CYS A 321 7.99 -7.40 -1.90
N LEU A 322 6.85 -7.34 -2.60
CA LEU A 322 6.46 -8.40 -3.55
C LEU A 322 7.53 -8.62 -4.62
N VAL A 323 7.89 -7.60 -5.39
CA VAL A 323 8.84 -7.75 -6.50
C VAL A 323 10.24 -8.15 -6.02
N PRO A 324 10.83 -7.54 -4.96
CA PRO A 324 12.07 -8.04 -4.37
C PRO A 324 12.00 -9.51 -3.96
N MET A 325 10.89 -9.97 -3.38
CA MET A 325 10.70 -11.36 -3.01
C MET A 325 10.60 -12.27 -4.22
N LEU A 326 9.88 -11.87 -5.28
CA LEU A 326 9.84 -12.64 -6.53
C LEU A 326 11.23 -12.76 -7.17
N ARG A 327 12.06 -11.70 -7.09
CA ARG A 327 13.46 -11.74 -7.57
C ARG A 327 14.30 -12.76 -6.81
N VAL A 328 14.22 -12.75 -5.48
CA VAL A 328 14.88 -13.73 -4.60
C VAL A 328 14.44 -15.15 -4.93
N ARG A 329 13.15 -15.37 -5.15
CA ARG A 329 12.59 -16.69 -5.50
C ARG A 329 13.05 -17.16 -6.88
N SER A 330 13.09 -16.24 -7.84
CA SER A 330 13.53 -16.50 -9.21
C SER A 330 15.02 -16.90 -9.28
N SER A 331 15.89 -16.21 -8.54
CA SER A 331 17.33 -16.51 -8.54
C SER A 331 17.71 -17.65 -7.58
N GLY A 332 16.99 -17.77 -6.46
CA GLY A 332 17.32 -18.67 -5.37
C GLY A 332 16.58 -19.99 -5.37
N GLY A 333 15.45 -20.11 -6.07
CA GLY A 333 14.59 -21.30 -6.00
C GLY A 333 13.94 -21.51 -4.63
N LEU A 334 13.75 -20.43 -3.87
CA LEU A 334 13.17 -20.47 -2.52
C LEU A 334 11.64 -20.55 -2.55
N ASP A 335 11.07 -21.21 -1.54
CA ASP A 335 9.64 -21.11 -1.23
C ASP A 335 9.31 -19.78 -0.53
N TRP A 336 8.03 -19.59 -0.14
CA TRP A 336 7.58 -18.27 0.34
C TRP A 336 8.24 -17.94 1.67
N GLY A 337 8.22 -18.88 2.61
CA GLY A 337 8.85 -18.71 3.93
C GLY A 337 10.36 -18.48 3.84
N GLY A 338 11.06 -19.23 2.98
CA GLY A 338 12.49 -19.05 2.74
C GLY A 338 12.82 -17.68 2.17
N ALA A 339 12.05 -17.22 1.18
CA ALA A 339 12.22 -15.90 0.58
C ALA A 339 11.92 -14.76 1.56
N GLU A 340 10.88 -14.87 2.39
CA GLU A 340 10.53 -13.91 3.45
C GLU A 340 11.65 -13.76 4.47
N ALA A 341 12.17 -14.90 4.96
CA ALA A 341 13.24 -14.92 5.94
C ALA A 341 14.55 -14.36 5.36
N TRP A 342 14.88 -14.69 4.11
CA TRP A 342 16.07 -14.16 3.44
C TRP A 342 15.96 -12.65 3.16
N TYR A 343 14.80 -12.20 2.66
CA TYR A 343 14.54 -10.78 2.42
C TYR A 343 14.69 -9.96 3.72
N THR A 344 14.13 -10.46 4.82
CA THR A 344 14.26 -9.83 6.14
C THR A 344 15.73 -9.74 6.58
N GLU A 345 16.52 -10.79 6.35
CA GLU A 345 17.94 -10.78 6.70
C GLU A 345 18.73 -9.76 5.86
N ILE A 346 18.50 -9.69 4.55
CA ILE A 346 19.16 -8.70 3.69
C ILE A 346 18.79 -7.28 4.11
N ALA A 347 17.50 -7.02 4.38
CA ALA A 347 17.02 -5.72 4.82
C ALA A 347 17.68 -5.29 6.15
N SER A 348 17.92 -6.23 7.06
CA SER A 348 18.57 -5.96 8.35
C SER A 348 20.09 -5.74 8.27
N LYS A 349 20.77 -6.36 7.30
CA LYS A 349 22.25 -6.33 7.17
C LYS A 349 22.78 -5.24 6.23
N GLY A 350 21.90 -4.51 5.55
CA GLY A 350 22.25 -3.38 4.69
C GLY A 350 23.09 -3.80 3.48
N GLY A 351 22.45 -4.32 2.43
CA GLY A 351 22.95 -4.36 1.04
C GLY A 351 24.26 -5.11 0.73
N GLY A 352 25.00 -5.60 1.72
CA GLY A 352 26.34 -6.19 1.56
C GLY A 352 26.39 -7.72 1.62
N GLY A 353 25.26 -8.40 1.55
CA GLY A 353 25.21 -9.86 1.58
C GLY A 353 25.79 -10.46 0.30
N THR A 354 26.69 -11.45 0.43
CA THR A 354 27.08 -12.32 -0.67
C THR A 354 25.82 -12.87 -1.33
N GLY A 355 25.71 -12.84 -2.67
CA GLY A 355 24.53 -13.34 -3.40
C GLY A 355 24.26 -14.86 -3.25
N ILE A 356 25.01 -15.53 -2.37
CA ILE A 356 24.83 -16.93 -1.98
C ILE A 356 23.82 -16.99 -0.83
N ILE A 357 22.71 -17.67 -1.09
CA ILE A 357 21.64 -17.88 -0.11
C ILE A 357 22.04 -19.08 0.77
N PRO A 358 22.15 -18.91 2.10
CA PRO A 358 22.46 -20.02 3.00
C PRO A 358 21.41 -21.14 3.01
N ASP A 359 21.85 -22.40 3.15
CA ASP A 359 20.99 -23.60 3.15
C ASP A 359 19.82 -23.56 4.13
N ARG A 360 19.95 -22.82 5.24
CA ARG A 360 18.88 -22.68 6.25
C ARG A 360 17.59 -22.08 5.71
N PHE A 361 17.65 -21.35 4.59
CA PHE A 361 16.49 -20.73 3.95
C PHE A 361 15.75 -21.68 3.01
N TYR A 362 16.34 -22.82 2.64
CA TYR A 362 15.72 -23.83 1.78
C TYR A 362 14.84 -24.82 2.54
N LYS A 363 14.56 -24.57 3.82
CA LYS A 363 13.70 -25.42 4.63
C LYS A 363 12.26 -25.29 4.11
N PRO A 364 11.64 -26.40 3.63
CA PRO A 364 10.28 -26.35 3.15
C PRO A 364 9.33 -25.89 4.27
N GLU A 365 8.47 -24.95 3.92
CA GLU A 365 7.39 -24.55 4.81
C GLU A 365 6.43 -25.72 5.07
N ALA A 366 6.00 -25.86 6.33
CA ALA A 366 5.00 -26.85 6.70
C ALA A 366 3.70 -26.56 5.94
N LYS A 367 3.18 -27.58 5.25
CA LYS A 367 1.88 -27.47 4.58
C LYS A 367 0.79 -27.35 5.63
N ASN A 368 -0.12 -26.40 5.41
CA ASN A 368 -1.35 -26.34 6.17
C ASN A 368 -2.43 -27.11 5.41
N ASP A 369 -2.62 -28.38 5.77
CA ASP A 369 -3.57 -29.28 5.13
C ASP A 369 -5.04 -28.88 5.35
N THR A 370 -5.31 -27.92 6.26
CA THR A 370 -6.67 -27.39 6.48
C THR A 370 -7.08 -26.35 5.44
N LEU A 371 -6.10 -25.70 4.80
CA LEU A 371 -6.36 -24.65 3.82
C LEU A 371 -6.53 -25.25 2.41
N PRO A 372 -7.47 -24.72 1.62
CA PRO A 372 -7.68 -25.19 0.25
C PRO A 372 -6.47 -24.85 -0.63
N ASP A 373 -6.24 -25.69 -1.65
CA ASP A 373 -5.15 -25.51 -2.61
C ASP A 373 -5.11 -24.09 -3.21
N ILE A 374 -6.26 -23.46 -3.45
CA ILE A 374 -6.31 -22.10 -4.02
C ILE A 374 -5.66 -21.04 -3.12
N ALA A 375 -5.60 -21.26 -1.80
CA ALA A 375 -4.99 -20.36 -0.82
C ALA A 375 -3.50 -20.68 -0.56
N THR A 376 -3.06 -21.91 -0.87
CA THR A 376 -1.69 -22.40 -0.62
C THR A 376 -0.88 -22.64 -1.89
N ALA A 377 -1.51 -22.57 -3.07
CA ALA A 377 -0.88 -22.76 -4.37
C ALA A 377 0.23 -21.75 -4.59
N ASP A 378 1.28 -22.20 -5.26
CA ASP A 378 2.45 -21.41 -5.58
C ASP A 378 2.86 -21.63 -7.03
N HIS A 379 2.65 -20.60 -7.84
CA HIS A 379 2.94 -20.63 -9.25
C HIS A 379 4.45 -20.78 -9.53
N TYR A 380 5.36 -20.49 -8.59
CA TYR A 380 6.79 -20.80 -8.74
C TYR A 380 7.11 -22.27 -8.52
N SER A 381 6.33 -22.96 -7.69
CA SER A 381 6.53 -24.38 -7.37
C SER A 381 6.03 -25.31 -8.49
N GLU A 382 5.20 -24.81 -9.40
CA GLU A 382 4.75 -25.55 -10.58
C GLU A 382 5.92 -25.79 -11.55
N ARG A 383 6.13 -27.06 -11.96
CA ARG A 383 7.16 -27.52 -12.91
C ARG A 383 6.85 -27.09 -14.36
N SER A 384 6.54 -25.82 -14.56
CA SER A 384 6.34 -25.21 -15.87
C SER A 384 7.61 -24.47 -16.30
N THR A 385 8.02 -24.69 -17.55
CA THR A 385 9.06 -23.93 -18.25
C THR A 385 8.55 -22.61 -18.82
N ALA A 386 7.25 -22.32 -18.66
CA ALA A 386 6.65 -21.06 -19.12
C ALA A 386 7.01 -19.89 -18.21
N ALA A 387 7.04 -18.70 -18.81
CA ALA A 387 7.17 -17.45 -18.08
C ALA A 387 6.06 -17.29 -17.03
N ARG A 388 6.38 -16.68 -15.88
CA ARG A 388 5.47 -16.68 -14.73
C ARG A 388 4.46 -15.55 -14.83
N SER A 389 3.19 -15.84 -14.50
CA SER A 389 2.14 -14.83 -14.47
C SER A 389 2.27 -13.94 -13.24
N PHE A 390 2.58 -12.66 -13.44
CA PHE A 390 2.65 -11.70 -12.34
C PHE A 390 1.32 -11.52 -11.61
N PRO A 391 0.16 -11.36 -12.29
CA PRO A 391 -1.13 -11.25 -11.59
C PRO A 391 -1.46 -12.47 -10.72
N LEU A 392 -1.11 -13.68 -11.16
CA LEU A 392 -1.29 -14.90 -10.37
C LEU A 392 -0.40 -14.89 -9.13
N LEU A 393 0.89 -14.59 -9.29
CA LEU A 393 1.85 -14.51 -8.19
C LEU A 393 1.46 -13.45 -7.16
N ALA A 394 1.01 -12.28 -7.61
CA ALA A 394 0.56 -11.22 -6.74
C ALA A 394 -0.68 -11.64 -5.93
N MET A 395 -1.63 -12.34 -6.55
CA MET A 395 -2.81 -12.84 -5.85
C MET A 395 -2.47 -13.96 -4.85
N GLN A 396 -1.59 -14.90 -5.21
CA GLN A 396 -1.12 -15.95 -4.29
C GLN A 396 -0.40 -15.35 -3.07
N PHE A 397 0.44 -14.33 -3.30
CA PHE A 397 1.08 -13.59 -2.22
C PHE A 397 0.07 -12.87 -1.31
N ALA A 398 -0.96 -12.28 -1.91
CA ALA A 398 -2.03 -11.64 -1.16
C ALA A 398 -2.84 -12.63 -0.34
N LEU A 399 -3.19 -13.79 -0.89
CA LEU A 399 -3.92 -14.84 -0.18
C LEU A 399 -3.12 -15.41 0.98
N ARG A 400 -1.81 -15.62 0.79
CA ARG A 400 -0.91 -16.07 1.85
C ARG A 400 -1.03 -15.17 3.09
N HIS A 401 -0.93 -13.85 2.91
CA HIS A 401 -0.96 -12.90 4.01
C HIS A 401 -2.37 -12.57 4.50
N PHE A 402 -3.39 -12.76 3.67
CA PHE A 402 -4.78 -12.51 4.05
C PHE A 402 -5.37 -13.67 4.85
N VAL A 403 -5.26 -14.90 4.34
CA VAL A 403 -5.84 -16.10 4.97
C VAL A 403 -5.08 -16.50 6.23
N ARG A 404 -3.76 -16.33 6.23
CA ARG A 404 -2.88 -16.64 7.36
C ARG A 404 -2.45 -15.38 8.11
N CYS A 405 -3.27 -14.33 8.06
CA CYS A 405 -2.94 -13.01 8.63
C CYS A 405 -2.58 -13.04 10.12
N THR A 406 -3.05 -14.05 10.86
CA THR A 406 -2.75 -14.25 12.28
C THR A 406 -1.37 -14.88 12.52
N GLU A 407 -0.75 -15.48 11.49
CA GLU A 407 0.61 -16.02 11.56
C GLU A 407 1.68 -14.94 11.36
N PHE A 408 1.31 -13.73 10.90
CA PHE A 408 2.25 -12.66 10.55
C PHE A 408 2.00 -11.40 11.38
N CYS A 409 3.08 -10.71 11.73
CA CYS A 409 2.98 -9.39 12.34
C CYS A 409 2.31 -8.40 11.37
N LEU A 410 1.28 -7.69 11.80
CA LEU A 410 0.60 -6.70 10.96
C LEU A 410 1.48 -5.55 10.44
N VAL A 411 2.57 -5.25 11.16
CA VAL A 411 3.46 -4.13 10.84
C VAL A 411 4.65 -4.60 10.02
N CYS A 412 5.42 -5.55 10.53
CA CYS A 412 6.65 -5.98 9.85
C CYS A 412 6.48 -7.22 8.96
N HIS A 413 5.29 -7.83 8.93
CA HIS A 413 4.93 -9.01 8.12
C HIS A 413 5.84 -10.23 8.34
N ARG A 414 6.60 -10.26 9.44
CA ARG A 414 7.37 -11.44 9.85
C ARG A 414 6.45 -12.45 10.50
N LYS A 415 6.72 -13.72 10.23
CA LYS A 415 6.03 -14.82 10.89
C LYS A 415 6.24 -14.72 12.42
N LEU A 416 5.16 -14.86 13.17
CA LEU A 416 5.13 -14.81 14.62
C LEU A 416 5.47 -16.20 15.17
N ASP A 417 6.31 -16.24 16.20
CA ASP A 417 6.70 -17.47 16.89
C ASP A 417 5.88 -17.59 18.18
N VAL A 418 4.58 -17.85 18.04
CA VAL A 418 3.66 -17.88 19.19
C VAL A 418 2.74 -19.09 19.09
N GLU A 419 2.59 -19.80 20.19
CA GLU A 419 1.64 -20.91 20.37
C GLU A 419 0.18 -20.44 20.53
N LEU A 420 -0.09 -19.15 20.30
CA LEU A 420 -1.39 -18.53 20.50
C LEU A 420 -2.19 -18.57 19.19
N GLU A 421 -3.28 -19.32 19.18
CA GLU A 421 -4.27 -19.28 18.10
C GLU A 421 -5.14 -18.02 18.25
N ALA A 422 -4.61 -16.88 17.80
CA ALA A 422 -5.35 -15.64 17.74
C ALA A 422 -6.31 -15.63 16.53
N ILE A 423 -7.53 -15.13 16.73
CA ILE A 423 -8.50 -14.97 15.63
C ILE A 423 -8.26 -13.67 14.86
N LYS A 424 -7.78 -12.61 15.50
CA LYS A 424 -7.43 -11.34 14.87
C LYS A 424 -5.90 -11.20 14.80
N PRO A 425 -5.35 -10.62 13.71
CA PRO A 425 -3.92 -10.38 13.62
C PRO A 425 -3.42 -9.44 14.70
N TYR A 426 -2.15 -9.63 15.08
CA TYR A 426 -1.47 -8.83 16.10
C TYR A 426 -0.05 -8.50 15.63
N VAL A 427 0.74 -7.90 16.52
CA VAL A 427 2.11 -7.47 16.25
C VAL A 427 3.12 -8.25 17.07
N CYS A 428 4.34 -8.35 16.57
CA CYS A 428 5.45 -8.94 17.32
C CYS A 428 5.90 -8.04 18.47
N ASP A 429 6.70 -8.61 19.37
CA ASP A 429 7.21 -7.95 20.59
C ASP A 429 8.23 -6.82 20.32
N GLN A 430 8.49 -6.48 19.06
CA GLN A 430 9.34 -5.34 18.72
C GLN A 430 8.63 -4.03 19.09
N SER A 431 9.27 -3.22 19.93
CA SER A 431 8.75 -1.95 20.41
C SER A 431 8.26 -1.02 19.30
N LEU A 432 8.95 -1.00 18.15
CA LEU A 432 8.53 -0.22 16.98
C LEU A 432 7.23 -0.75 16.36
N CYS A 433 7.05 -2.08 16.28
CA CYS A 433 5.81 -2.65 15.75
C CYS A 433 4.63 -2.38 16.69
N LEU A 434 4.84 -2.52 18.01
CA LEU A 434 3.83 -2.18 19.01
C LEU A 434 3.45 -0.70 18.94
N TYR A 435 4.44 0.19 18.86
CA TYR A 435 4.21 1.63 18.73
C TYR A 435 3.42 1.96 17.45
N GLN A 436 3.81 1.43 16.30
CA GLN A 436 3.10 1.67 15.04
C GLN A 436 1.68 1.12 15.08
N TYR A 437 1.47 -0.05 15.68
CA TYR A 437 0.14 -0.63 15.84
C TYR A 437 -0.79 0.24 16.68
N MET A 438 -0.31 0.73 17.82
CA MET A 438 -1.12 1.52 18.76
C MET A 438 -1.28 2.99 18.36
N THR A 439 -0.24 3.60 17.77
CA THR A 439 -0.20 5.06 17.51
C THR A 439 -0.53 5.41 16.06
N LEU A 440 -0.22 4.57 15.07
CA LEU A 440 -0.47 4.85 13.65
C LEU A 440 -1.78 4.21 13.14
N GLY A 441 -2.61 3.67 14.04
CA GLY A 441 -3.94 3.16 13.69
C GLY A 441 -3.92 1.93 12.78
N PHE A 442 -2.86 1.12 12.83
CA PHE A 442 -2.83 -0.19 12.17
C PHE A 442 -3.62 -1.26 12.96
N GLY A 443 -3.98 -0.99 14.21
CA GLY A 443 -4.88 -1.83 14.99
C GLY A 443 -6.37 -1.62 14.69
N PRO A 444 -7.23 -2.55 15.13
CA PRO A 444 -8.67 -2.34 15.09
C PRO A 444 -9.03 -1.09 15.92
N SER A 445 -10.00 -0.31 15.45
CA SER A 445 -10.46 0.87 16.19
C SER A 445 -11.04 0.42 17.52
N ILE A 446 -10.45 0.91 18.62
CA ILE A 446 -10.90 0.61 19.97
C ILE A 446 -12.36 1.06 20.13
N GLU A 447 -12.72 2.21 19.56
CA GLU A 447 -14.08 2.73 19.54
C GLU A 447 -15.03 1.77 18.84
N HIS A 448 -14.61 1.22 17.70
CA HIS A 448 -15.41 0.24 16.97
C HIS A 448 -15.61 -1.05 17.77
N GLU A 449 -14.58 -1.58 18.43
CA GLU A 449 -14.69 -2.76 19.28
C GLU A 449 -15.63 -2.50 20.48
N VAL A 450 -15.55 -1.33 21.11
CA VAL A 450 -16.45 -0.93 22.20
C VAL A 450 -17.90 -0.86 21.74
N LEU A 451 -18.14 -0.33 20.54
CA LEU A 451 -19.49 -0.22 19.98
C LEU A 451 -20.06 -1.57 19.51
N THR A 452 -19.23 -2.43 18.93
CA THR A 452 -19.68 -3.69 18.33
C THR A 452 -19.70 -4.86 19.30
N GLN A 453 -18.82 -4.86 20.32
CA GLN A 453 -18.66 -5.95 21.29
C GLN A 453 -18.63 -5.44 22.75
N PRO A 454 -19.63 -4.65 23.20
CA PRO A 454 -19.60 -4.03 24.53
C PRO A 454 -19.52 -5.04 25.67
N GLN A 455 -20.11 -6.23 25.51
CA GLN A 455 -20.07 -7.30 26.53
C GLN A 455 -18.67 -7.92 26.67
N VAL A 456 -17.94 -8.07 25.57
CA VAL A 456 -16.55 -8.56 25.60
C VAL A 456 -15.67 -7.55 26.31
N VAL A 457 -15.85 -6.26 25.99
CA VAL A 457 -15.12 -5.18 26.64
C VAL A 457 -15.44 -5.11 28.14
N ASP A 458 -16.71 -5.18 28.52
CA ASP A 458 -17.13 -5.19 29.93
C ASP A 458 -16.55 -6.39 30.72
N LEU A 459 -16.50 -7.55 30.07
CA LEU A 459 -15.87 -8.75 30.64
C LEU A 459 -14.36 -8.56 30.86
N LEU A 460 -13.65 -8.04 29.86
CA LEU A 460 -12.21 -7.77 29.96
C LEU A 460 -11.90 -6.73 31.05
N ILE A 461 -12.73 -5.69 31.17
CA ILE A 461 -12.65 -4.70 32.26
C ILE A 461 -12.89 -5.38 33.62
N SER A 462 -13.89 -6.24 33.71
CA SER A 462 -14.21 -6.99 34.94
C SER A 462 -13.09 -7.95 35.36
N PHE A 463 -12.45 -8.64 34.41
CA PHE A 463 -11.28 -9.49 34.69
C PHE A 463 -10.07 -8.68 35.14
N CYS A 464 -9.82 -7.53 34.51
CA CYS A 464 -8.77 -6.61 34.92
C CYS A 464 -9.03 -6.09 36.34
N TYR A 465 -10.24 -5.63 36.63
CA TYR A 465 -10.64 -5.15 37.96
C TYR A 465 -10.48 -6.23 39.04
N ASN A 466 -10.98 -7.44 38.79
CA ASN A 466 -10.87 -8.55 39.75
C ASN A 466 -9.40 -8.96 39.99
N SER A 467 -8.57 -8.95 38.94
CA SER A 467 -7.14 -9.25 39.06
C SER A 467 -6.41 -8.16 39.85
N ALA A 468 -6.74 -6.89 39.60
CA ALA A 468 -6.19 -5.74 40.31
C ALA A 468 -6.61 -5.71 41.78
N SER A 469 -7.91 -5.91 42.07
CA SER A 469 -8.45 -5.92 43.44
C SER A 469 -7.89 -7.09 44.27
N ALA A 470 -7.66 -8.24 43.63
CA ALA A 470 -6.99 -9.39 44.24
C ALA A 470 -5.46 -9.26 44.32
N ARG A 471 -4.87 -8.15 43.85
CA ARG A 471 -3.41 -7.91 43.77
C ARG A 471 -2.66 -9.00 43.00
N LYS A 472 -3.27 -9.55 41.96
CA LYS A 472 -2.71 -10.59 41.09
C LYS A 472 -2.35 -10.07 39.69
N LEU A 473 -2.55 -8.78 39.42
CA LEU A 473 -2.11 -8.16 38.18
C LEU A 473 -0.58 -8.18 38.12
N ARG A 474 -0.02 -8.87 37.12
CA ARG A 474 1.44 -9.08 36.99
C ARG A 474 2.12 -8.02 36.14
N ASP A 475 1.45 -7.65 35.05
CA ASP A 475 2.01 -6.81 34.00
C ASP A 475 1.12 -5.59 33.79
N PHE A 476 1.76 -4.47 33.45
CA PHE A 476 1.07 -3.24 33.05
C PHE A 476 1.07 -3.15 31.52
N PRO A 477 0.05 -2.52 30.91
CA PRO A 477 0.05 -2.34 29.48
C PRO A 477 1.17 -1.38 29.06
N ASP A 478 2.15 -1.92 28.34
CA ASP A 478 3.23 -1.14 27.72
C ASP A 478 2.80 -0.52 26.39
N GLY A 479 3.44 0.58 25.98
CA GLY A 479 3.23 1.18 24.66
C GLY A 479 2.00 2.09 24.51
N LEU A 480 1.11 2.16 25.51
CA LEU A 480 -0.03 3.09 25.53
C LEU A 480 0.32 4.50 26.05
N ALA A 481 1.58 4.74 26.45
CA ALA A 481 2.04 6.00 27.04
C ALA A 481 1.11 6.57 28.13
N LEU A 482 0.44 5.68 28.89
CA LEU A 482 -0.49 6.08 29.94
C LEU A 482 0.30 6.70 31.09
N VAL A 483 0.10 8.00 31.32
CA VAL A 483 0.62 8.69 32.49
C VAL A 483 -0.31 8.39 33.65
N VAL A 484 0.05 7.42 34.48
CA VAL A 484 -0.70 7.11 35.70
C VAL A 484 -0.29 8.12 36.78
N PRO A 485 -1.24 8.80 37.45
CA PRO A 485 -0.93 9.66 38.60
C PRO A 485 -0.14 8.88 39.66
N SER A 486 0.85 9.52 40.30
CA SER A 486 1.58 8.91 41.40
C SER A 486 0.61 8.55 42.52
N VAL A 487 0.33 7.25 42.70
CA VAL A 487 -0.54 6.79 43.77
C VAL A 487 0.23 6.87 45.09
N ASP A 488 -0.26 7.69 46.01
CA ASP A 488 0.24 7.68 47.38
C ASP A 488 -0.16 6.37 48.05
N LEU A 489 0.78 5.43 48.09
CA LEU A 489 0.59 4.09 48.67
C LEU A 489 0.16 4.14 50.14
N ALA A 490 0.38 5.26 50.85
CA ALA A 490 -0.06 5.46 52.22
C ALA A 490 -1.58 5.70 52.33
N GLN A 491 -2.23 6.19 51.28
CA GLN A 491 -3.68 6.44 51.26
C GLN A 491 -4.50 5.23 50.81
N TYR A 492 -3.88 4.26 50.14
CA TYR A 492 -4.52 3.04 49.63
C TYR A 492 -4.35 1.86 50.61
N HIS A 493 -4.94 1.98 51.79
CA HIS A 493 -5.28 0.81 52.60
C HIS A 493 -6.47 0.10 51.94
N ALA A 494 -6.19 -0.78 50.96
CA ALA A 494 -7.22 -1.71 50.52
C ALA A 494 -7.69 -2.52 51.75
N PRO A 495 -9.00 -2.58 52.05
CA PRO A 495 -9.49 -3.44 53.11
C PRO A 495 -9.05 -4.87 52.80
N ASP A 496 -8.38 -5.48 53.77
CA ASP A 496 -8.00 -6.90 53.77
C ASP A 496 -9.22 -7.75 53.35
N PRO A 497 -9.09 -8.77 52.48
CA PRO A 497 -10.20 -9.64 52.07
C PRO A 497 -10.63 -10.60 53.20
N SER A 498 -10.85 -10.06 54.39
CA SER A 498 -11.45 -10.74 55.53
C SER A 498 -12.80 -10.09 55.84
N PHE A 499 -13.80 -10.33 55.00
CA PHE A 499 -15.19 -10.17 55.42
C PHE A 499 -15.80 -11.54 55.71
N GLY A 500 -15.67 -11.93 56.99
CA GLY A 500 -16.80 -12.56 57.65
C GLY A 500 -17.94 -11.54 57.72
N TYR A 501 -19.12 -11.94 57.26
CA TYR A 501 -20.38 -11.22 57.38
C TYR A 501 -20.55 -10.62 58.79
N ARG A 502 -20.66 -9.29 58.89
CA ARG A 502 -21.57 -8.62 59.83
C ARG A 502 -21.73 -7.14 59.49
N GLY A 503 -22.98 -6.75 59.31
CA GLY A 503 -23.36 -5.39 58.96
C GLY A 503 -22.99 -4.39 60.04
N HIS A 504 -22.42 -3.27 59.63
CA HIS A 504 -22.59 -1.98 60.25
C HIS A 504 -22.36 -0.89 59.20
N ALA A 505 -23.33 0.02 59.09
CA ALA A 505 -23.26 1.19 58.23
C ALA A 505 -22.18 2.16 58.71
N VAL A 506 -21.36 2.67 57.78
CA VAL A 506 -20.44 3.79 57.98
C VAL A 506 -21.01 5.01 57.24
N PRO A 507 -20.96 6.24 57.79
CA PRO A 507 -21.57 7.41 57.16
C PRO A 507 -20.76 7.86 55.94
N GLN A 508 -21.43 8.08 54.80
CA GLN A 508 -20.85 8.64 53.58
C GLN A 508 -20.42 10.10 53.79
N SER A 509 -19.16 10.41 53.46
CA SER A 509 -18.74 11.76 53.13
C SER A 509 -19.22 12.11 51.71
N GLN A 510 -19.85 13.27 51.56
CA GLN A 510 -20.45 13.72 50.30
C GLN A 510 -19.37 14.15 49.31
N SER A 511 -19.31 13.48 48.15
CA SER A 511 -18.63 13.99 46.96
C SER A 511 -19.58 14.86 46.13
N ALA A 512 -19.02 15.88 45.47
CA ALA A 512 -19.74 16.86 44.68
C ALA A 512 -20.63 16.21 43.59
N LYS A 513 -21.88 16.65 43.50
CA LYS A 513 -22.86 16.21 42.51
C LYS A 513 -22.50 16.75 41.13
N ALA A 514 -22.07 15.88 40.21
CA ALA A 514 -22.25 16.11 38.79
C ALA A 514 -23.62 15.53 38.40
N SER A 515 -24.53 16.39 37.95
CA SER A 515 -25.85 16.00 37.48
C SER A 515 -25.76 15.50 36.03
N HIS A 516 -25.55 14.20 35.87
CA HIS A 516 -25.95 13.48 34.65
C HIS A 516 -26.95 12.41 35.09
N GLU A 517 -28.16 12.45 34.55
CA GLU A 517 -29.11 11.35 34.68
C GLU A 517 -28.46 10.08 34.10
N PRO A 518 -28.28 9.00 34.88
CA PRO A 518 -27.79 7.74 34.36
C PRO A 518 -28.86 7.16 33.45
N GLN A 519 -28.53 6.98 32.18
CA GLN A 519 -29.33 6.15 31.29
C GLN A 519 -29.22 4.70 31.79
N GLU A 520 -30.32 4.12 32.27
CA GLU A 520 -30.35 2.72 32.74
C GLU A 520 -30.07 1.78 31.56
N LEU A 521 -28.84 1.28 31.48
CA LEU A 521 -28.48 0.18 30.59
C LEU A 521 -28.97 -1.14 31.19
N PRO A 522 -29.44 -2.10 30.36
CA PRO A 522 -29.92 -3.39 30.85
C PRO A 522 -28.79 -4.13 31.58
N THR A 523 -29.00 -4.40 32.87
CA THR A 523 -28.07 -5.14 33.72
C THR A 523 -28.39 -6.63 33.65
N HIS A 524 -27.46 -7.43 33.15
CA HIS A 524 -27.57 -8.89 33.12
C HIS A 524 -26.95 -9.51 34.38
N GLU A 525 -27.51 -10.62 34.86
CA GLU A 525 -26.85 -11.45 35.87
C GLU A 525 -25.96 -12.47 35.16
N ILE A 526 -24.71 -12.64 35.61
CA ILE A 526 -23.74 -13.54 35.00
C ILE A 526 -23.56 -14.77 35.88
N GLY A 527 -23.71 -15.96 35.30
CA GLY A 527 -23.33 -17.24 35.90
C GLY A 527 -22.14 -17.87 35.19
N PHE A 528 -21.39 -18.72 35.88
CA PHE A 528 -20.32 -19.52 35.29
C PHE A 528 -20.67 -21.01 35.44
N ASP A 529 -20.85 -21.69 34.32
CA ASP A 529 -21.06 -23.14 34.27
C ASP A 529 -19.68 -23.83 34.33
N ARG A 530 -19.42 -24.49 35.47
CA ARG A 530 -18.14 -25.17 35.71
C ARG A 530 -17.98 -26.46 34.90
N ASP A 531 -19.08 -27.08 34.47
CA ASP A 531 -19.04 -28.34 33.74
C ASP A 531 -18.79 -28.11 32.24
N ARG A 532 -19.25 -26.96 31.72
CA ARG A 532 -19.04 -26.54 30.33
C ARG A 532 -17.90 -25.54 30.14
N LEU A 533 -17.38 -24.97 31.22
CA LEU A 533 -16.43 -23.85 31.19
C LEU A 533 -16.96 -22.63 30.42
N GLU A 534 -18.28 -22.41 30.48
CA GLU A 534 -18.98 -21.35 29.75
C GLU A 534 -19.55 -20.31 30.71
N MET A 535 -19.57 -19.05 30.27
CA MET A 535 -20.28 -17.97 30.94
C MET A 535 -21.71 -17.85 30.39
N ILE A 536 -22.70 -17.77 31.29
CA ILE A 536 -24.12 -17.68 30.97
C ILE A 536 -24.63 -16.30 31.42
N PHE A 537 -25.34 -15.61 30.52
CA PHE A 537 -25.96 -14.31 30.80
C PHE A 537 -27.46 -14.49 30.99
N PHE A 538 -27.96 -14.15 32.17
CA PHE A 538 -29.39 -14.16 32.50
C PHE A 538 -29.98 -12.76 32.35
N ASN A 539 -31.14 -12.67 31.72
CA ASN A 539 -31.95 -11.45 31.76
C ASN A 539 -32.58 -11.33 33.15
N LYS A 540 -32.46 -10.16 33.80
CA LYS A 540 -33.14 -9.91 35.07
C LYS A 540 -34.66 -10.00 34.87
N PRO A 541 -35.38 -10.86 35.60
CA PRO A 541 -36.83 -10.90 35.55
C PRO A 541 -37.40 -9.76 36.41
N GLY A 542 -37.73 -8.62 35.79
CA GLY A 542 -38.38 -7.53 36.53
C GLY A 542 -38.42 -6.16 35.87
N GLN A 543 -38.83 -6.04 34.61
CA GLN A 543 -39.41 -4.81 34.04
C GLN A 543 -40.33 -5.24 32.88
N LEU A 544 -41.47 -5.84 33.23
CA LEU A 544 -42.63 -5.92 32.35
C LEU A 544 -43.40 -4.61 32.55
N ASP A 545 -43.41 -3.78 31.51
CA ASP A 545 -44.22 -2.58 31.43
C ASP A 545 -45.68 -2.89 31.79
N ARG A 546 -46.24 -2.00 32.62
CA ARG A 546 -47.67 -1.94 32.91
C ARG A 546 -48.45 -1.85 31.59
N ILE A 547 -49.24 -2.88 31.32
CA ILE A 547 -50.37 -2.79 30.41
C ILE A 547 -51.41 -1.89 31.11
N ASP A 548 -51.49 -0.62 30.71
CA ASP A 548 -52.60 0.25 31.09
C ASP A 548 -53.87 -0.18 30.34
N ASP A 549 -54.81 -0.66 31.12
CA ASP A 549 -56.17 -0.99 30.73
C ASP A 549 -56.96 0.33 30.57
N ALA A 550 -57.11 0.81 29.35
CA ALA A 550 -58.02 1.91 29.02
C ALA A 550 -59.09 1.43 28.03
N ARG A 551 -60.15 0.82 28.59
CA ARG A 551 -61.46 0.78 27.94
C ARG A 551 -62.07 2.19 27.96
N PHE A 552 -62.40 2.74 26.79
CA PHE A 552 -63.61 3.54 26.60
C PHE A 552 -63.98 3.62 25.11
N ARG A 553 -65.08 2.94 24.78
CA ARG A 553 -66.02 3.08 23.64
C ARG A 553 -65.51 3.15 22.21
#